data_AF-G4H9Q9-F1
#
_entry.id   AF-G4H9Q9-F1
#
_cell.length_a   1.000
_cell.length_b   1.000
_cell.length_c   1.000
_cell.angle_alpha   90.00
_cell.angle_beta   90.00
_cell.angle_gamma   90.00
#
_symmetry.space_group_name_H-M   'P 1'
#
loop_
_entity.id
_entity.type
_entity.pdbx_description
1 polymer ?
#
loop_
_entity_poly.entity_id
_entity_poly.type
_entity_poly.pdbx_seq_one_letter_code
_entity_poly.pdbx_strand_id
1 'polypeptide(L)'
;MIQILEEPVGSTYKQLISLAFKICDEFILVKREQLELTEKTKILIEELKPYVNTVKKQEEWPGTRLLGHHADIYYFNCKPELEELLINKAKGLYRWRHPDLLEDLCFFKNKEVWLLTTAHEQLGFITTTDRVEISMIREIEGIMIQEIRS
;
A
#
# COMPACT_ATOMS: atom_id res chain seq x y z
N MET A 1 -7.79 7.68 14.05
CA MET A 1 -6.92 7.43 12.87
C MET A 1 -5.50 7.70 13.28
N ILE A 2 -4.51 7.04 12.68
CA ILE A 2 -3.10 7.25 12.93
C ILE A 2 -2.47 7.79 11.64
N GLN A 3 -1.84 8.95 11.70
CA GLN A 3 -1.05 9.49 10.60
C GLN A 3 0.38 9.02 10.70
N ILE A 4 0.95 8.62 9.57
CA ILE A 4 2.39 8.37 9.40
C ILE A 4 3.03 9.72 9.05
N LEU A 5 3.93 10.20 9.91
CA LEU A 5 4.54 11.53 9.82
C LEU A 5 5.76 11.57 8.90
N GLU A 6 6.47 10.45 8.77
CA GLU A 6 7.64 10.31 7.89
C GLU A 6 7.57 8.98 7.16
N GLU A 7 8.13 8.93 5.95
CA GLU A 7 8.14 7.71 5.14
C GLU A 7 8.78 6.55 5.91
N PRO A 8 8.05 5.45 6.16
CA PRO A 8 8.65 4.21 6.62
C PRO A 8 9.58 3.69 5.52
N VAL A 9 10.87 3.54 5.84
CA VAL A 9 11.91 3.04 4.94
C VAL A 9 12.68 1.89 5.58
N GLY A 10 13.42 1.11 4.79
CA GLY A 10 14.33 0.10 5.31
C GLY A 10 13.66 -0.91 6.25
N SER A 11 14.15 -1.06 7.48
CA SER A 11 13.58 -1.97 8.48
C SER A 11 12.18 -1.54 8.94
N THR A 12 11.92 -0.24 9.10
CA THR A 12 10.59 0.30 9.47
C THR A 12 9.55 -0.07 8.42
N TYR A 13 9.87 0.08 7.13
CA TYR A 13 9.00 -0.35 6.03
C TYR A 13 8.71 -1.85 6.10
N LYS A 14 9.74 -2.68 6.27
CA LYS A 14 9.58 -4.14 6.35
C LYS A 14 8.64 -4.55 7.47
N GLN A 15 8.86 -4.02 8.67
CA GLN A 15 8.02 -4.30 9.83
C GLN A 15 6.57 -3.84 9.62
N LEU A 16 6.35 -2.68 8.99
CA LEU A 16 5.02 -2.20 8.66
C LEU A 16 4.31 -3.13 7.66
N ILE A 17 4.99 -3.57 6.60
CA ILE A 17 4.42 -4.50 5.63
C ILE A 17 4.12 -5.84 6.28
N SER A 18 5.04 -6.42 7.05
CA SER A 18 4.80 -7.67 7.77
C SER A 18 3.61 -7.57 8.73
N LEU A 19 3.47 -6.44 9.43
CA LEU A 19 2.31 -6.19 10.28
C LEU A 19 1.01 -6.11 9.46
N ALA A 20 1.03 -5.42 8.31
CA ALA A 20 -0.11 -5.33 7.42
C ALA A 20 -0.54 -6.71 6.91
N PHE A 21 0.38 -7.56 6.46
CA PHE A 21 0.07 -8.95 6.02
C PHE A 21 -0.46 -9.83 7.14
N LYS A 22 -0.07 -9.57 8.39
CA LYS A 22 -0.59 -10.29 9.56
C LYS A 22 -2.03 -9.91 9.91
N ILE A 23 -2.42 -8.66 9.66
CA ILE A 23 -3.70 -8.09 10.10
C ILE A 23 -4.75 -8.09 8.99
N CYS A 24 -4.33 -7.82 7.76
CA CYS A 24 -5.20 -7.51 6.62
C CYS A 24 -5.47 -8.75 5.77
N ASP A 25 -6.59 -8.73 5.07
CA ASP A 25 -7.02 -9.82 4.18
C ASP A 25 -6.57 -9.56 2.74
N GLU A 26 -6.59 -8.29 2.33
CA GLU A 26 -6.39 -7.85 0.95
C GLU A 26 -5.52 -6.60 0.88
N PHE A 27 -4.88 -6.40 -0.28
CA PHE A 27 -4.23 -5.14 -0.63
C PHE A 27 -4.44 -4.80 -2.11
N ILE A 28 -4.20 -3.55 -2.46
CA ILE A 28 -4.26 -3.08 -3.84
C ILE A 28 -2.95 -2.42 -4.28
N LEU A 29 -2.75 -2.42 -5.60
CA LEU A 29 -1.79 -1.59 -6.30
C LEU A 29 -2.44 -0.97 -7.53
N VAL A 30 -2.07 0.26 -7.85
CA VAL A 30 -2.73 1.05 -8.90
C VAL A 30 -1.80 1.25 -10.09
N LYS A 31 -2.32 0.98 -11.29
CA LYS A 31 -1.68 1.33 -12.57
C LYS A 31 -2.45 2.45 -13.24
N ARG A 32 -1.81 3.59 -13.44
CA ARG A 32 -2.42 4.73 -14.14
C ARG A 32 -2.34 4.53 -15.65
N GLU A 33 -3.47 4.61 -16.35
CA GLU A 33 -3.52 4.36 -17.81
C GLU A 33 -2.70 5.35 -18.63
N GLN A 34 -2.53 6.58 -18.13
CA GLN A 34 -1.90 7.68 -18.86
C GLN A 34 -0.37 7.70 -18.79
N LEU A 35 0.22 6.82 -17.97
CA LEU A 35 1.65 6.85 -17.70
C LEU A 35 2.32 5.68 -18.43
N GLU A 36 3.36 6.01 -19.20
CA GLU A 36 4.20 5.01 -19.85
C GLU A 36 4.87 4.12 -18.81
N LEU A 37 4.82 2.81 -19.04
CA LEU A 37 5.42 1.84 -18.14
C LEU A 37 6.90 1.68 -18.44
N THR A 38 7.74 1.82 -17.41
CA THR A 38 9.14 1.39 -17.48
C THR A 38 9.22 -0.13 -17.59
N GLU A 39 10.35 -0.65 -18.10
CA GLU A 39 10.62 -2.09 -18.11
C GLU A 39 10.55 -2.70 -16.70
N LYS A 40 10.99 -1.94 -15.69
CA LYS A 40 10.89 -2.35 -14.28
C LYS A 40 9.44 -2.60 -13.85
N THR A 41 8.52 -1.69 -14.19
CA THR A 41 7.10 -1.85 -13.88
C THR A 41 6.46 -2.98 -14.67
N LYS A 42 6.86 -3.19 -15.93
CA LYS A 42 6.38 -4.32 -16.74
C LYS A 42 6.79 -5.67 -16.12
N ILE A 43 8.04 -5.80 -15.69
CA ILE A 43 8.53 -7.01 -14.99
C ILE A 43 7.73 -7.25 -13.71
N LEU A 44 7.52 -6.20 -12.90
CA LEU A 44 6.72 -6.30 -11.68
C LEU A 44 5.30 -6.80 -11.96
N ILE A 45 4.64 -6.27 -12.99
CA ILE A 45 3.28 -6.69 -13.36
C ILE A 45 3.24 -8.17 -13.72
N GLU A 46 4.21 -8.66 -14.49
CA GLU A 46 4.28 -10.09 -14.85
C GLU A 46 4.58 -10.99 -13.63
N GLU A 47 5.41 -10.54 -12.69
CA GLU A 47 5.65 -11.27 -11.42
C GLU A 47 4.40 -11.31 -10.52
N LEU A 48 3.60 -10.24 -10.50
CA LEU A 48 2.37 -10.16 -9.71
C LEU A 48 1.20 -10.92 -10.34
N LYS A 49 1.19 -11.08 -11.66
CA LYS A 49 0.10 -11.67 -12.46
C LYS A 49 -0.46 -13.00 -11.94
N PRO A 50 0.35 -13.98 -11.47
CA PRO A 50 -0.19 -15.23 -10.93
C PRO A 50 -1.00 -15.06 -9.64
N TYR A 51 -0.82 -13.93 -8.95
CA TYR A 51 -1.42 -13.64 -7.65
C TYR A 51 -2.60 -12.66 -7.72
N VAL A 52 -2.86 -12.06 -8.90
CA VAL A 52 -3.95 -11.11 -9.08
C VAL A 52 -5.29 -11.82 -8.91
N ASN A 53 -6.09 -11.39 -7.95
CA ASN A 53 -7.45 -11.88 -7.79
C ASN A 53 -8.37 -11.33 -8.88
N THR A 54 -8.31 -10.01 -9.07
CA THR A 54 -9.10 -9.28 -10.05
C THR A 54 -8.46 -7.94 -10.36
N VAL A 55 -8.75 -7.41 -11.55
CA VAL A 55 -8.39 -6.05 -11.94
C VAL A 55 -9.67 -5.30 -12.25
N LYS A 56 -9.82 -4.11 -11.68
CA LYS A 56 -10.98 -3.25 -11.91
C LYS A 56 -10.54 -1.91 -12.45
N LYS A 57 -11.21 -1.46 -13.50
CA LYS A 57 -11.05 -0.11 -14.02
C LYS A 57 -11.88 0.85 -13.17
N GLN A 58 -11.24 1.79 -12.50
CA GLN A 58 -11.86 2.69 -11.51
C GLN A 58 -11.35 4.12 -11.65
N GLU A 59 -12.15 5.10 -11.23
CA GLU A 59 -11.74 6.50 -11.11
C GLU A 59 -11.33 6.87 -9.67
N GLU A 60 -11.59 6.01 -8.69
CA GLU A 60 -11.30 6.28 -7.29
C GLU A 60 -10.83 5.04 -6.53
N TRP A 61 -9.99 5.30 -5.52
CA TRP A 61 -9.47 4.34 -4.55
C TRP A 61 -9.16 5.07 -3.24
N PRO A 62 -8.79 4.38 -2.16
CA PRO A 62 -8.49 5.05 -0.89
C PRO A 62 -7.43 6.14 -1.08
N GLY A 63 -7.82 7.38 -0.79
CA GLY A 63 -6.92 8.55 -0.82
C GLY A 63 -6.90 9.32 -2.14
N THR A 64 -7.41 8.75 -3.25
CA THR A 64 -7.30 9.39 -4.57
C THR A 64 -8.57 9.24 -5.38
N ARG A 65 -8.99 10.33 -6.02
CA ARG A 65 -10.03 10.35 -7.05
C ARG A 65 -9.53 11.09 -8.29
N LEU A 66 -9.59 10.43 -9.43
CA LEU A 66 -9.28 11.00 -10.74
C LEU A 66 -10.50 11.76 -11.28
N LEU A 67 -10.24 12.85 -12.01
CA LEU A 67 -11.26 13.62 -12.72
C LEU A 67 -11.15 13.35 -14.22
N GLY A 68 -12.13 12.64 -14.78
CA GLY A 68 -12.21 12.37 -16.23
C GLY A 68 -11.27 11.27 -16.74
N HIS A 69 -10.65 10.50 -15.84
CA HIS A 69 -9.67 9.46 -16.16
C HIS A 69 -9.89 8.22 -15.29
N HIS A 70 -9.28 7.11 -15.70
CA HIS A 70 -9.37 5.83 -15.00
C HIS A 70 -7.98 5.27 -14.72
N ALA A 71 -7.92 4.34 -13.77
CA ALA A 71 -6.77 3.52 -13.47
C ALA A 71 -7.21 2.04 -13.38
N ASP A 72 -6.26 1.14 -13.64
CA ASP A 72 -6.43 -0.28 -13.36
C ASP A 72 -6.02 -0.53 -11.91
N ILE A 73 -6.96 -0.99 -11.09
CA ILE A 73 -6.71 -1.36 -9.69
C ILE A 73 -6.60 -2.86 -9.60
N TYR A 74 -5.42 -3.32 -9.19
CA TYR A 74 -5.11 -4.72 -8.99
C TYR A 74 -5.41 -5.09 -7.54
N TYR A 75 -6.25 -6.09 -7.34
CA TYR A 75 -6.62 -6.61 -6.02
C TYR A 75 -5.90 -7.94 -5.76
N PHE A 76 -5.36 -8.08 -4.56
CA PHE A 76 -4.61 -9.26 -4.12
C PHE A 76 -5.07 -9.70 -2.74
N ASN A 77 -5.09 -11.01 -2.49
CA ASN A 77 -5.14 -11.53 -1.12
C ASN A 77 -3.76 -11.43 -0.48
N CYS A 78 -3.70 -11.09 0.80
CA CYS A 78 -2.47 -11.16 1.59
C CYS A 78 -1.99 -12.63 1.66
N LYS A 79 -0.83 -12.89 1.05
CA LYS A 79 -0.15 -14.20 1.05
C LYS A 79 1.34 -14.02 1.36
N PRO A 80 2.00 -14.97 2.04
CA PRO A 80 3.42 -14.85 2.39
C PRO A 80 4.35 -14.55 1.20
N GLU A 81 4.07 -15.13 0.03
CA GLU A 81 4.87 -14.92 -1.18
C GLU A 81 4.81 -13.47 -1.68
N LEU A 82 3.65 -12.82 -1.51
CA LEU A 82 3.48 -11.41 -1.86
C LEU A 82 4.12 -10.49 -0.84
N GLU A 83 4.16 -10.86 0.45
CA GLU A 83 4.85 -10.08 1.48
C GLU A 83 6.33 -9.92 1.12
N GLU A 84 7.00 -11.04 0.83
CA GLU A 84 8.41 -11.05 0.44
C GLU A 84 8.63 -10.24 -0.85
N LEU A 85 7.74 -10.37 -1.84
CA LEU A 85 7.81 -9.60 -3.07
C LEU A 85 7.72 -8.10 -2.80
N LEU A 86 6.73 -7.63 -2.01
CA LEU A 86 6.56 -6.20 -1.71
C LEU A 86 7.74 -5.64 -0.90
N ILE A 87 8.29 -6.42 0.03
CA ILE A 87 9.49 -6.06 0.81
C ILE A 87 10.72 -5.91 -0.09
N ASN A 88 10.86 -6.76 -1.10
CA ASN A 88 12.04 -6.77 -1.97
C ASN A 88 11.97 -5.74 -3.10
N LYS A 89 10.77 -5.37 -3.56
CA LYS A 89 10.59 -4.45 -4.71
C LYS A 89 10.69 -2.98 -4.34
N ALA A 90 10.38 -2.61 -3.11
CA ALA A 90 10.42 -1.24 -2.63
C ALA A 90 11.27 -1.11 -1.36
N LYS A 91 11.94 0.04 -1.21
CA LYS A 91 12.75 0.36 -0.02
C LYS A 91 12.01 1.24 0.99
N GLY A 92 10.76 1.59 0.71
CA GLY A 92 9.94 2.47 1.52
C GLY A 92 8.49 2.53 1.03
N LEU A 93 7.61 2.99 1.91
CA LEU A 93 6.17 2.97 1.66
C LEU A 93 5.76 3.86 0.48
N TYR A 94 6.34 5.06 0.36
CA TYR A 94 5.99 6.02 -0.69
C TYR A 94 6.78 5.79 -1.98
N ARG A 95 7.53 4.68 -2.07
CA ARG A 95 8.23 4.26 -3.30
C ARG A 95 7.33 3.53 -4.28
N TRP A 96 6.16 3.07 -3.84
CA TRP A 96 5.09 2.59 -4.70
C TRP A 96 4.50 3.76 -5.50
N ARG A 97 5.21 4.15 -6.55
CA ARG A 97 4.91 5.32 -7.38
C ARG A 97 5.36 5.09 -8.82
N HIS A 98 4.57 5.53 -9.79
CA HIS A 98 4.96 5.52 -11.19
C HIS A 98 6.11 6.52 -11.44
N PRO A 99 6.94 6.28 -12.47
CA PRO A 99 6.82 5.20 -13.46
C PRO A 99 7.58 3.91 -13.10
N ASP A 100 8.29 3.88 -11.97
CA ASP A 100 9.22 2.80 -11.60
C ASP A 100 8.57 1.60 -10.89
N LEU A 101 7.40 1.80 -10.28
CA LEU A 101 6.54 0.78 -9.69
C LEU A 101 5.06 1.13 -9.96
N LEU A 102 4.15 0.26 -9.50
CA LEU A 102 2.72 0.59 -9.35
C LEU A 102 2.53 1.57 -8.18
N GLU A 103 1.40 2.28 -8.15
CA GLU A 103 1.10 3.34 -7.16
C GLU A 103 0.26 2.87 -5.98
N ASP A 104 0.31 3.67 -4.91
CA ASP A 104 -0.67 3.75 -3.82
C ASP A 104 -0.99 2.38 -3.19
N LEU A 105 0.04 1.73 -2.63
CA LEU A 105 -0.11 0.49 -1.87
C LEU A 105 -1.02 0.70 -0.65
N CYS A 106 -2.24 0.15 -0.72
CA CYS A 106 -3.22 0.23 0.35
C CYS A 106 -3.64 -1.17 0.81
N PHE A 107 -3.93 -1.34 2.10
CA PHE A 107 -4.34 -2.61 2.71
C PHE A 107 -5.75 -2.51 3.31
N PHE A 108 -6.46 -3.63 3.30
CA PHE A 108 -7.83 -3.76 3.76
C PHE A 108 -7.99 -4.90 4.75
N LYS A 109 -8.70 -4.64 5.84
CA LYS A 109 -9.11 -5.62 6.85
C LYS A 109 -10.63 -5.68 6.87
N ASN A 110 -11.22 -6.85 6.65
CA ASN A 110 -12.67 -7.04 6.57
C ASN A 110 -13.36 -6.06 5.60
N LYS A 111 -12.74 -5.81 4.44
CA LYS A 111 -13.18 -4.84 3.39
C LYS A 111 -13.09 -3.36 3.78
N GLU A 112 -12.69 -3.03 4.99
CA GLU A 112 -12.42 -1.66 5.42
C GLU A 112 -10.95 -1.32 5.21
N VAL A 113 -10.66 -0.07 4.85
CA VAL A 113 -9.28 0.40 4.64
C VAL A 113 -8.54 0.38 5.98
N TRP A 114 -7.45 -0.39 6.06
CA TRP A 114 -6.57 -0.42 7.22
C TRP A 114 -5.35 0.49 7.03
N LEU A 115 -4.67 0.39 5.88
CA LEU A 115 -3.58 1.29 5.49
C LEU A 115 -3.97 1.99 4.19
N LEU A 116 -4.01 3.32 4.23
CA LEU A 116 -4.19 4.18 3.08
C LEU A 116 -2.85 4.84 2.74
N THR A 117 -2.47 4.88 1.46
CA THR A 117 -1.33 5.66 1.00
C THR A 117 -1.65 6.46 -0.26
N THR A 118 -1.14 7.68 -0.31
CA THR A 118 -1.07 8.50 -1.53
C THR A 118 0.40 8.81 -1.75
N ALA A 119 1.10 7.94 -2.48
CA ALA A 119 2.56 7.90 -2.51
C ALA A 119 3.17 9.16 -3.13
N HIS A 120 2.50 9.73 -4.13
CA HIS A 120 2.95 10.96 -4.78
C HIS A 120 2.85 12.20 -3.86
N GLU A 121 1.94 12.17 -2.89
CA GLU A 121 1.75 13.20 -1.85
C GLU A 121 2.53 12.88 -0.56
N GLN A 122 3.17 11.71 -0.47
CA GLN A 122 3.83 11.20 0.73
C GLN A 122 2.90 11.16 1.95
N LEU A 123 1.65 10.76 1.72
CA LEU A 123 0.65 10.60 2.77
C LEU A 123 0.42 9.13 3.08
N GLY A 124 0.34 8.82 4.38
CA GLY A 124 0.00 7.49 4.88
C GLY A 124 -0.83 7.57 6.14
N PHE A 125 -1.91 6.80 6.20
CA PHE A 125 -2.80 6.72 7.35
C PHE A 125 -3.15 5.29 7.68
N ILE A 126 -3.10 4.94 8.97
CA ILE A 126 -3.59 3.68 9.49
C ILE A 126 -4.92 3.91 10.22
N THR A 127 -5.95 3.18 9.83
CA THR A 127 -7.30 3.27 10.42
C THR A 127 -7.56 2.04 11.26
N THR A 128 -7.41 2.20 12.58
CA THR A 128 -7.79 1.18 13.55
C THR A 128 -8.18 1.82 14.88
N THR A 129 -9.05 1.14 15.63
CA THR A 129 -9.37 1.43 17.03
C THR A 129 -8.97 0.26 17.94
N ASP A 130 -8.41 -0.81 17.38
CA ASP A 130 -7.99 -1.98 18.13
C ASP A 130 -6.71 -1.66 18.92
N ARG A 131 -6.79 -1.77 20.25
CA ARG A 131 -5.67 -1.42 21.15
C ARG A 131 -4.45 -2.32 20.94
N VAL A 132 -4.65 -3.57 20.54
CA VAL A 132 -3.58 -4.52 20.27
C VAL A 132 -2.85 -4.10 19.00
N GLU A 133 -3.59 -3.77 17.94
CA GLU A 133 -2.98 -3.27 16.69
C GLU A 133 -2.24 -1.96 16.92
N ILE A 134 -2.83 -1.01 17.66
CA ILE A 134 -2.18 0.26 18.00
C ILE A 134 -0.86 0.01 18.77
N SER A 135 -0.83 -0.96 19.69
CA SER A 135 0.41 -1.35 20.38
C SER A 135 1.44 -1.90 19.40
N MET A 136 1.04 -2.84 18.53
CA MET A 136 1.94 -3.43 17.53
C MET A 136 2.51 -2.39 16.56
N ILE A 137 1.70 -1.40 16.14
CA ILE A 137 2.17 -0.30 15.29
C ILE A 137 3.23 0.53 16.03
N ARG A 138 3.00 0.84 17.31
CA ARG A 138 3.95 1.61 18.14
C ARG A 138 5.26 0.87 18.43
N GLU A 139 5.25 -0.45 18.34
CA GLU A 139 6.43 -1.30 18.51
C GLU A 139 7.31 -1.35 17.24
N ILE A 140 6.82 -0.84 16.10
CA ILE A 140 7.63 -0.77 14.88
C ILE A 140 8.79 0.21 15.10
N GLU A 141 10.00 -0.31 14.98
CA GLU A 141 11.21 0.47 15.18
C GLU A 141 11.33 1.62 14.15
N GLY A 142 11.56 2.83 14.64
CA GLY A 142 11.74 4.04 13.82
C GLY A 142 10.47 4.57 13.16
N ILE A 143 9.29 4.05 13.49
CA ILE A 143 8.05 4.59 12.95
C ILE A 143 7.72 5.93 13.62
N MET A 144 7.39 6.93 12.81
CA MET A 144 6.99 8.26 13.26
C MET A 144 5.49 8.42 13.00
N ILE A 145 4.68 8.43 14.06
CA ILE A 145 3.22 8.45 13.95
C ILE A 145 2.56 9.44 14.90
N GLN A 146 1.36 9.89 14.53
CA GLN A 146 0.50 10.71 15.38
C GLN A 146 -0.93 10.14 15.37
N GLU A 147 -1.52 9.97 16.55
CA GLU A 147 -2.95 9.72 16.66
C GLU A 147 -3.73 11.01 16.39
N ILE A 148 -4.61 10.97 15.39
CA ILE A 148 -5.56 12.03 15.09
C ILE A 148 -6.87 11.68 15.78
N ARG A 149 -7.25 12.55 16.73
CA ARG A 149 -8.59 12.54 17.35
C ARG A 149 -9.50 13.38 16.47
N SER A 150 -10.56 12.75 15.96
CA SER A 150 -11.72 13.43 15.40
C SER A 150 -12.53 14.11 16.49
#